data_AF-A0A4Y8K292-F1
#
_entry.id   AF-A0A4Y8K292-F1
#
_cell.length_a   1.000
_cell.length_b   1.000
_cell.length_c   1.000
_cell.angle_alpha   90.00
_cell.angle_beta   90.00
_cell.angle_gamma   90.00
#
_symmetry.space_group_name_H-M   'P 1'
#
loop_
_entity.id
_entity.type
_entity.pdbx_description
1 polymer ?
#
loop_
_entity_poly.entity_id
_entity_poly.type
_entity_poly.pdbx_seq_one_letter_code
_entity_poly.pdbx_strand_id
1 'polypeptide(L)'
;MDLPTARRAVGKGTMPEQTPVEILHAEYATLQRQLPSTLTSDQKRSLAFYTGEQVNQGTAENPGDVPQDVARWTRNMLALEFFVRAEGRMPRENRRLPQGTITSAEKQCTNSVRTQRRAFSAGRLCAYQVRRLLCIPGFSFHPLADTWQANCAAYADFTATRGHSPKLRSSNASERALDRWAAKTRLAYRAGALAPDRINTMNGLDFWTWGAPTSRR
;
A
#
# COMPACT_ATOMS: atom_id res chain seq x y z
N MET A 1 -20.30 -60.25 12.34
CA MET A 1 -19.61 -59.60 11.20
C MET A 1 -20.28 -58.26 10.99
N ASP A 2 -19.75 -57.24 11.68
CA ASP A 2 -20.30 -55.89 11.75
C ASP A 2 -20.08 -55.10 10.46
N LEU A 3 -21.11 -54.35 10.05
CA LEU A 3 -21.01 -53.31 9.04
C LEU A 3 -20.55 -52.00 9.69
N PRO A 4 -19.45 -51.38 9.26
CA PRO A 4 -19.13 -50.03 9.69
C PRO A 4 -19.91 -49.01 8.85
N THR A 5 -20.77 -48.25 9.53
CA THR A 5 -21.47 -47.07 9.01
C THR A 5 -20.46 -45.94 8.80
N ALA A 6 -20.19 -45.60 7.53
CA ALA A 6 -19.38 -44.43 7.19
C ALA A 6 -20.17 -43.14 7.44
N ARG A 7 -19.90 -42.48 8.58
CA ARG A 7 -20.33 -41.10 8.84
C ARG A 7 -19.68 -40.16 7.82
N ARG A 8 -20.51 -39.53 6.97
CA ARG A 8 -20.13 -38.35 6.18
C ARG A 8 -19.65 -37.24 7.12
N ALA A 9 -18.36 -36.92 7.06
CA ALA A 9 -17.84 -35.69 7.64
C ALA A 9 -18.37 -34.50 6.83
N VAL A 10 -19.24 -33.70 7.45
CA VAL A 10 -19.61 -32.38 6.94
C VAL A 10 -18.37 -31.50 7.09
N GLY A 11 -17.66 -31.26 5.99
CA GLY A 11 -16.63 -30.24 5.94
C GLY A 11 -17.26 -28.91 6.34
N LYS A 12 -16.78 -28.31 7.43
CA LYS A 12 -17.04 -26.91 7.74
C LYS A 12 -16.44 -26.10 6.59
N GLY A 13 -17.27 -25.75 5.61
CA GLY A 13 -16.92 -24.78 4.60
C GLY A 13 -16.71 -23.45 5.31
N THR A 14 -15.47 -23.08 5.54
CA THR A 14 -15.11 -21.70 5.86
C THR A 14 -15.62 -20.86 4.69
N MET A 15 -16.67 -20.06 4.93
CA MET A 15 -17.11 -19.06 3.96
C MET A 15 -15.89 -18.20 3.60
N PRO A 16 -15.58 -17.99 2.31
CA PRO A 16 -14.45 -17.15 1.95
C PRO A 16 -14.67 -15.75 2.55
N GLU A 17 -13.66 -15.26 3.27
CA GLU A 17 -13.65 -13.91 3.83
C GLU A 17 -13.74 -12.91 2.67
N GLN A 18 -14.69 -11.98 2.74
CA GLN A 18 -14.92 -11.00 1.68
C GLN A 18 -13.66 -10.18 1.43
N THR A 19 -13.33 -9.95 0.17
CA THR A 19 -12.17 -9.12 -0.19
C THR A 19 -12.41 -7.66 0.18
N PRO A 20 -11.34 -6.86 0.41
CA PRO A 20 -11.50 -5.43 0.67
C PRO A 20 -12.28 -4.68 -0.41
N VAL A 21 -12.20 -5.12 -1.67
CA VAL A 21 -12.95 -4.54 -2.80
C VAL A 21 -14.44 -4.89 -2.69
N GLU A 22 -14.78 -6.13 -2.34
CA GLU A 22 -16.18 -6.56 -2.16
C GLU A 22 -16.88 -5.79 -1.03
N ILE A 23 -16.17 -5.58 0.09
CA ILE A 23 -16.66 -4.77 1.21
C ILE A 23 -16.91 -3.33 0.73
N LEU A 24 -15.93 -2.73 0.04
CA LEU A 24 -16.06 -1.38 -0.52
C LEU A 24 -17.25 -1.28 -1.48
N HIS A 25 -17.41 -2.25 -2.39
CA HIS A 25 -18.49 -2.27 -3.35
C HIS A 25 -19.86 -2.42 -2.68
N ALA A 26 -20.00 -3.25 -1.64
CA ALA A 26 -21.24 -3.39 -0.88
C ALA A 26 -21.67 -2.07 -0.21
N GLU A 27 -20.72 -1.32 0.34
CA GLU A 27 -20.98 0.00 0.91
C GLU A 27 -21.44 1.00 -0.16
N TYR A 28 -20.76 1.05 -1.31
CA TYR A 28 -21.12 1.98 -2.39
C TYR A 28 -22.40 1.60 -3.13
N ALA A 29 -22.75 0.30 -3.20
CA ALA A 29 -24.06 -0.16 -3.64
C ALA A 29 -25.18 0.32 -2.70
N THR A 30 -24.91 0.37 -1.39
CA THR A 30 -25.85 0.94 -0.42
C THR A 30 -25.97 2.46 -0.55
N LEU A 31 -24.85 3.16 -0.75
CA LEU A 31 -24.83 4.59 -1.00
C LEU A 31 -25.60 4.97 -2.27
N GLN A 32 -25.47 4.17 -3.34
CA GLN A 32 -26.13 4.41 -4.63
C GLN A 32 -27.66 4.38 -4.54
N ARG A 33 -28.22 3.66 -3.56
CA ARG A 33 -29.67 3.58 -3.33
C ARG A 33 -30.26 4.81 -2.61
N GLN A 34 -29.42 5.70 -2.09
CA GLN A 34 -29.89 6.93 -1.46
C GLN A 34 -30.35 7.96 -2.50
N LEU A 35 -31.25 8.87 -2.09
CA LEU A 35 -31.74 9.93 -2.97
C LEU A 35 -30.59 10.89 -3.35
N PRO A 36 -30.45 11.31 -4.62
CA PRO A 36 -29.37 12.21 -5.04
C PRO A 36 -29.33 13.55 -4.30
N SER A 37 -30.45 14.00 -3.73
CA SER A 37 -30.55 15.23 -2.93
C SER A 37 -29.88 15.11 -1.55
N THR A 38 -29.75 13.90 -1.00
CA THR A 38 -29.14 13.68 0.32
C THR A 38 -27.63 13.48 0.26
N LEU A 39 -27.07 13.38 -0.96
CA LEU A 39 -25.65 13.10 -1.17
C LEU A 39 -24.81 14.38 -1.24
N THR A 40 -23.68 14.35 -0.53
CA THR A 40 -22.61 15.36 -0.65
C THR A 40 -21.96 15.35 -2.04
N SER A 41 -21.24 16.42 -2.37
CA SER A 41 -20.48 16.50 -3.63
C SER A 41 -19.44 15.38 -3.77
N ASP A 42 -18.76 15.00 -2.68
CA ASP A 42 -17.80 13.88 -2.69
C ASP A 42 -18.50 12.54 -2.91
N GLN A 43 -19.65 12.30 -2.26
CA GLN A 43 -20.42 11.06 -2.46
C GLN A 43 -20.91 10.93 -3.90
N LYS A 44 -21.42 11.99 -4.51
CA LYS A 44 -21.82 12.01 -5.94
C LYS A 44 -20.64 11.69 -6.85
N ARG A 45 -19.49 12.33 -6.61
CA ARG A 45 -18.26 12.08 -7.36
C ARG A 45 -17.75 10.64 -7.17
N SER A 46 -17.80 10.15 -5.95
CA SER A 46 -17.44 8.77 -5.59
C SER A 46 -18.34 7.74 -6.27
N LEU A 47 -19.65 7.98 -6.34
CA LEU A 47 -20.57 7.11 -7.08
C LEU A 47 -20.27 7.09 -8.57
N ALA A 48 -19.86 8.21 -9.19
CA ALA A 48 -19.44 8.21 -10.59
C ALA A 48 -18.27 7.24 -10.85
N PHE A 49 -17.27 7.20 -9.97
CA PHE A 49 -16.15 6.25 -10.08
C PHE A 49 -16.55 4.81 -9.80
N TYR A 50 -17.41 4.59 -8.79
CA TYR A 50 -17.98 3.26 -8.52
C TYR A 50 -18.73 2.72 -9.74
N THR A 51 -19.68 3.49 -10.29
CA THR A 51 -20.42 3.12 -11.50
C THR A 51 -19.47 2.89 -12.68
N GLY A 52 -18.47 3.74 -12.87
CA GLY A 52 -17.47 3.56 -13.93
C GLY A 52 -16.68 2.26 -13.81
N GLU A 53 -16.41 1.78 -12.59
CA GLU A 53 -15.82 0.45 -12.36
C GLU A 53 -16.80 -0.68 -12.68
N GLN A 54 -18.07 -0.58 -12.24
CA GLN A 54 -19.10 -1.58 -12.57
C GLN A 54 -19.31 -1.71 -14.09
N VAL A 55 -19.32 -0.59 -14.82
CA VAL A 55 -19.41 -0.58 -16.29
C VAL A 55 -18.21 -1.29 -16.92
N ASN A 56 -16.99 -1.04 -16.40
CA ASN A 56 -15.80 -1.72 -16.90
C ASN A 56 -15.81 -3.23 -16.63
N GLN A 57 -16.42 -3.66 -15.52
CA GLN A 57 -16.61 -5.07 -15.16
C GLN A 57 -17.78 -5.73 -15.90
N GLY A 58 -18.58 -4.97 -16.66
CA GLY A 58 -19.78 -5.49 -17.33
C GLY A 58 -20.94 -5.82 -16.36
N THR A 59 -20.91 -5.28 -15.14
CA THR A 59 -21.91 -5.54 -14.08
C THR A 59 -22.96 -4.43 -13.95
N ALA A 60 -22.86 -3.37 -14.77
CA ALA A 60 -23.80 -2.26 -14.75
C ALA A 60 -25.06 -2.57 -15.59
N GLU A 61 -26.24 -2.40 -14.99
CA GLU A 61 -27.55 -2.61 -15.65
C GLU A 61 -27.88 -1.55 -16.72
N ASN A 62 -27.28 -0.35 -16.62
CA ASN A 62 -27.41 0.71 -17.63
C ASN A 62 -26.06 1.44 -17.76
N PRO A 63 -25.28 1.20 -18.83
CA PRO A 63 -23.90 1.66 -18.89
C PRO A 63 -23.71 3.19 -18.93
N GLY A 64 -24.75 3.96 -19.28
CA GLY A 64 -24.67 5.43 -19.35
C GLY A 64 -23.48 5.97 -20.17
N ASP A 65 -23.29 7.29 -20.19
CA ASP A 65 -22.03 7.89 -20.67
C ASP A 65 -21.10 8.08 -19.46
N VAL A 66 -20.17 7.15 -19.26
CA VAL A 66 -19.17 7.26 -18.18
C VAL A 66 -18.18 8.38 -18.56
N PRO A 67 -18.02 9.42 -17.71
CA PRO A 67 -17.09 10.51 -18.00
C PRO A 67 -15.69 10.00 -18.36
N GLN A 68 -15.05 10.63 -19.34
CA GLN A 68 -13.78 10.13 -19.89
C GLN A 68 -12.67 10.06 -18.83
N ASP A 69 -12.66 11.00 -17.87
CA ASP A 69 -11.73 11.01 -16.74
C ASP A 69 -11.96 9.82 -15.81
N VAL A 70 -13.23 9.48 -15.54
CA VAL A 70 -13.62 8.28 -14.78
C VAL A 70 -13.16 7.02 -15.50
N ALA A 71 -13.53 6.86 -16.78
CA ALA A 71 -13.16 5.69 -17.56
C ALA A 71 -11.64 5.52 -17.70
N ARG A 72 -10.88 6.63 -17.80
CA ARG A 72 -9.42 6.61 -17.83
C ARG A 72 -8.82 6.21 -16.48
N TRP A 73 -9.33 6.79 -15.39
CA TRP A 73 -8.87 6.45 -14.04
C TRP A 73 -9.13 4.97 -13.72
N THR A 74 -10.33 4.48 -14.01
CA THR A 74 -10.73 3.08 -13.77
C THR A 74 -9.82 2.11 -14.49
N ARG A 75 -9.56 2.31 -15.79
CA ARG A 75 -8.63 1.47 -16.56
C ARG A 75 -7.21 1.46 -15.98
N ASN A 76 -6.70 2.63 -15.59
CA ASN A 76 -5.35 2.74 -15.01
C ASN A 76 -5.24 2.10 -13.63
N MET A 77 -6.31 2.16 -12.84
CA MET A 77 -6.39 1.56 -11.51
C MET A 77 -6.48 0.03 -11.63
N LEU A 78 -7.35 -0.49 -12.49
CA LEU A 78 -7.48 -1.94 -12.73
C LEU A 78 -6.22 -2.54 -13.37
N ALA A 79 -5.56 -1.83 -14.29
CA ALA A 79 -4.28 -2.27 -14.83
C ALA A 79 -3.19 -2.37 -13.75
N LEU A 80 -3.15 -1.43 -12.81
CA LEU A 80 -2.25 -1.48 -11.66
C LEU A 80 -2.56 -2.66 -10.74
N GLU A 81 -3.84 -2.88 -10.42
CA GLU A 81 -4.27 -4.01 -9.59
C GLU A 81 -3.94 -5.35 -10.24
N PHE A 82 -4.22 -5.50 -11.53
CA PHE A 82 -3.87 -6.68 -12.31
C PHE A 82 -2.36 -6.93 -12.30
N PHE A 83 -1.55 -5.90 -12.53
CA PHE A 83 -0.10 -6.00 -12.47
C PHE A 83 0.36 -6.49 -11.09
N VAL A 84 -0.13 -5.88 -10.01
CA VAL A 84 0.25 -6.24 -8.64
C VAL A 84 -0.13 -7.69 -8.32
N ARG A 85 -1.32 -8.13 -8.77
CA ARG A 85 -1.78 -9.51 -8.60
C ARG A 85 -0.93 -10.51 -9.38
N ALA A 86 -0.55 -10.17 -10.61
CA ALA A 86 0.25 -11.05 -11.46
C ALA A 86 1.72 -11.16 -11.00
N GLU A 87 2.31 -10.04 -10.56
CA GLU A 87 3.73 -9.96 -10.21
C GLU A 87 4.00 -10.15 -8.70
N GLY A 88 2.97 -10.08 -7.86
CA GLY A 88 3.09 -10.13 -6.40
C GLY A 88 3.84 -8.93 -5.79
N ARG A 89 3.94 -7.81 -6.52
CA ARG A 89 4.70 -6.62 -6.12
C ARG A 89 4.20 -5.34 -6.80
N MET A 90 4.52 -4.20 -6.21
CA MET A 90 4.35 -2.89 -6.84
C MET A 90 5.26 -2.71 -8.08
N PRO A 91 4.81 -1.93 -9.09
CA PRO A 91 5.62 -1.62 -10.27
C PRO A 91 6.89 -0.83 -9.91
N ARG A 92 8.01 -1.16 -10.54
CA ARG A 92 9.34 -0.60 -10.28
C ARG A 92 9.70 0.46 -11.32
N GLU A 93 10.36 1.53 -10.87
CA GLU A 93 10.92 2.56 -11.75
C GLU A 93 12.41 2.30 -12.08
N ASN A 94 13.03 1.22 -11.57
CA ASN A 94 14.49 1.09 -11.48
C ASN A 94 15.23 1.27 -12.82
N ARG A 95 15.79 2.47 -13.04
CA ARG A 95 16.55 2.85 -14.24
C ARG A 95 17.97 2.27 -14.32
N ARG A 96 18.40 1.52 -13.28
CA ARG A 96 19.70 0.83 -13.27
C ARG A 96 19.63 -0.56 -13.91
N LEU A 97 18.44 -1.01 -14.30
CA LEU A 97 18.25 -2.26 -15.03
C LEU A 97 18.61 -2.07 -16.50
N PRO A 98 19.04 -3.14 -17.20
CA PRO A 98 19.24 -3.10 -18.64
C PRO A 98 18.02 -2.57 -19.39
N GLN A 99 18.27 -1.96 -20.55
CA GLN A 99 17.20 -1.52 -21.42
C GLN A 99 16.32 -2.69 -21.82
N GLY A 100 14.99 -2.50 -21.79
CA GLY A 100 14.02 -3.54 -22.11
C GLY A 100 13.57 -4.41 -20.93
N THR A 101 14.26 -4.37 -19.78
CA THR A 101 13.84 -5.15 -18.59
C THR A 101 12.49 -4.70 -18.02
N ILE A 102 12.21 -3.40 -18.05
CA ILE A 102 10.92 -2.85 -17.61
C ILE A 102 10.02 -2.66 -18.83
N THR A 103 8.92 -3.40 -18.87
CA THR A 103 7.93 -3.36 -19.95
C THR A 103 7.23 -1.99 -20.02
N SER A 104 6.67 -1.66 -21.18
CA SER A 104 5.86 -0.45 -21.34
C SER A 104 4.65 -0.43 -20.40
N ALA A 105 4.05 -1.60 -20.13
CA ALA A 105 2.94 -1.73 -19.20
C ALA A 105 3.34 -1.41 -17.74
N GLU A 106 4.49 -1.90 -17.27
CA GLU A 106 4.99 -1.58 -15.92
C GLU A 106 5.35 -0.10 -15.79
N LYS A 107 5.88 0.53 -16.84
CA LYS A 107 6.13 1.99 -16.87
C LYS A 107 4.82 2.78 -16.77
N GLN A 108 3.76 2.33 -17.44
CA GLN A 108 2.43 2.95 -17.33
C GLN A 108 1.88 2.82 -15.90
N CYS A 109 2.01 1.64 -15.28
CA CYS A 109 1.59 1.43 -13.88
C CYS A 109 2.38 2.33 -12.92
N THR A 110 3.70 2.49 -13.13
CA THR A 110 4.56 3.39 -12.34
C THR A 110 4.10 4.85 -12.46
N ASN A 111 3.82 5.31 -13.68
CA ASN A 111 3.28 6.66 -13.92
C ASN A 111 1.90 6.85 -13.30
N SER A 112 1.04 5.83 -13.35
CA SER A 112 -0.27 5.82 -12.68
C SER A 112 -0.10 6.02 -11.18
N VAL A 113 0.71 5.20 -10.50
CA VAL A 113 0.99 5.32 -9.05
C VAL A 113 1.48 6.73 -8.68
N ARG A 114 2.43 7.28 -9.44
CA ARG A 114 2.93 8.64 -9.20
C ARG A 114 1.84 9.70 -9.36
N THR A 115 0.96 9.55 -10.35
CA THR A 115 -0.15 10.45 -10.59
C THR A 115 -1.17 10.38 -9.45
N GLN A 116 -1.54 9.19 -9.01
CA GLN A 116 -2.47 8.99 -7.88
C GLN A 116 -1.92 9.62 -6.60
N ARG A 117 -0.64 9.39 -6.26
CA ARG A 117 -0.01 9.99 -5.08
C ARG A 117 0.00 11.53 -5.13
N ARG A 118 0.32 12.12 -6.29
CA ARG A 118 0.27 13.57 -6.48
C ARG A 118 -1.15 14.14 -6.38
N ALA A 119 -2.15 13.41 -6.89
CA ALA A 119 -3.54 13.81 -6.77
C ALA A 119 -4.02 13.74 -5.31
N PHE A 120 -3.64 12.70 -4.58
CA PHE A 120 -3.92 12.56 -3.14
C PHE A 120 -3.32 13.69 -2.32
N SER A 121 -2.02 13.96 -2.46
CA SER A 121 -1.36 15.07 -1.74
C SER A 121 -1.94 16.45 -2.07
N ALA A 122 -2.62 16.59 -3.21
CA ALA A 122 -3.29 17.81 -3.63
C ALA A 122 -4.79 17.83 -3.29
N GLY A 123 -5.32 16.85 -2.55
CA GLY A 123 -6.74 16.78 -2.18
C GLY A 123 -7.69 16.58 -3.36
N ARG A 124 -7.21 16.01 -4.48
CA ARG A 124 -7.97 15.88 -5.74
C ARG A 124 -8.62 14.51 -5.96
N LEU A 125 -8.44 13.57 -5.03
CA LEU A 125 -9.09 12.26 -5.09
C LEU A 125 -10.35 12.30 -4.23
N CYS A 126 -11.46 11.77 -4.74
CA CYS A 126 -12.65 11.56 -3.92
C CYS A 126 -12.48 10.32 -3.01
N ALA A 127 -13.38 10.17 -2.04
CA ALA A 127 -13.31 9.07 -1.07
C ALA A 127 -13.23 7.68 -1.73
N TYR A 128 -14.01 7.42 -2.78
CA TYR A 128 -13.97 6.12 -3.48
C TYR A 128 -12.60 5.84 -4.06
N GLN A 129 -12.00 6.80 -4.76
CA GLN A 129 -10.69 6.63 -5.38
C GLN A 129 -9.61 6.31 -4.35
N VAL A 130 -9.61 7.02 -3.21
CA VAL A 130 -8.67 6.79 -2.11
C VAL A 130 -8.84 5.37 -1.57
N ARG A 131 -10.07 4.98 -1.20
CA ARG A 131 -10.35 3.68 -0.60
C ARG A 131 -10.07 2.54 -1.57
N ARG A 132 -10.44 2.69 -2.85
CA ARG A 132 -10.24 1.68 -3.88
C ARG A 132 -8.77 1.43 -4.20
N LEU A 133 -7.92 2.47 -4.18
CA LEU A 133 -6.47 2.31 -4.32
C LEU A 133 -5.85 1.59 -3.12
N LEU A 134 -6.35 1.83 -1.91
CA LEU A 134 -5.89 1.13 -0.70
C LEU A 134 -6.29 -0.35 -0.68
N CYS A 135 -7.27 -0.77 -1.49
CA CYS A 135 -7.56 -2.20 -1.69
C CYS A 135 -6.47 -2.93 -2.49
N ILE A 136 -5.59 -2.22 -3.20
CA ILE A 136 -4.51 -2.84 -3.98
C ILE A 136 -3.39 -3.29 -3.01
N PRO A 137 -3.02 -4.59 -2.98
CA PRO A 137 -2.01 -5.09 -2.05
C PRO A 137 -0.66 -4.35 -2.16
N GLY A 138 -0.15 -3.87 -1.03
CA GLY A 138 1.12 -3.13 -0.99
C GLY A 138 1.08 -1.71 -1.56
N PHE A 139 -0.09 -1.20 -2.00
CA PHE A 139 -0.23 0.21 -2.33
C PHE A 139 -0.25 1.06 -1.07
N SER A 140 0.41 2.22 -1.15
CA SER A 140 0.36 3.26 -0.13
C SER A 140 0.55 4.64 -0.75
N PHE A 141 -0.11 5.63 -0.17
CA PHE A 141 0.11 7.04 -0.46
C PHE A 141 1.41 7.58 0.15
N HIS A 142 1.92 6.95 1.21
CA HIS A 142 3.10 7.40 1.96
C HIS A 142 4.17 6.30 2.11
N PRO A 143 4.64 5.66 1.03
CA PRO A 143 5.53 4.49 1.12
C PRO A 143 6.85 4.77 1.89
N LEU A 144 7.34 6.01 1.86
CA LEU A 144 8.53 6.42 2.61
C LEU A 144 8.27 6.54 4.12
N ALA A 145 7.06 6.93 4.52
CA ALA A 145 6.65 6.97 5.92
C ALA A 145 6.43 5.55 6.43
N ASP A 146 5.76 4.69 5.67
CA ASP A 146 5.53 3.29 6.03
C ASP A 146 6.85 2.52 6.15
N THR A 147 7.77 2.72 5.20
CA THR A 147 9.11 2.12 5.26
C THR A 147 9.88 2.61 6.49
N TRP A 148 9.74 3.89 6.85
CA TRP A 148 10.36 4.42 8.05
C TRP A 148 9.81 3.73 9.31
N GLN A 149 8.48 3.69 9.46
CA GLN A 149 7.81 3.04 10.58
C GLN A 149 8.17 1.55 10.69
N ALA A 150 8.15 0.83 9.57
CA ALA A 150 8.51 -0.59 9.53
C ALA A 150 9.96 -0.83 9.97
N ASN A 151 10.91 0.03 9.58
CA ASN A 151 12.29 -0.11 10.04
C ASN A 151 12.46 0.26 11.52
N CYS A 152 11.73 1.26 12.03
CA CYS A 152 11.72 1.58 13.46
C CYS A 152 11.18 0.40 14.28
N ALA A 153 10.06 -0.20 13.87
CA ALA A 153 9.50 -1.38 14.52
C ALA A 153 10.47 -2.57 14.46
N ALA A 154 11.02 -2.86 13.28
CA ALA A 154 11.99 -3.95 13.13
C ALA A 154 13.28 -3.73 13.95
N TYR A 155 13.72 -2.48 14.12
CA TYR A 155 14.84 -2.16 15.00
C TYR A 155 14.47 -2.41 16.47
N ALA A 156 13.31 -1.92 16.91
CA ALA A 156 12.81 -2.12 18.28
C ALA A 156 12.68 -3.62 18.62
N ASP A 157 12.05 -4.39 17.75
CA ASP A 157 11.88 -5.84 17.90
C ASP A 157 13.23 -6.55 17.94
N PHE A 158 14.18 -6.16 17.08
CA PHE A 158 15.53 -6.71 17.09
C PHE A 158 16.22 -6.45 18.43
N THR A 159 16.18 -5.21 18.93
CA THR A 159 16.86 -4.85 20.17
C THR A 159 16.23 -5.52 21.39
N ALA A 160 14.90 -5.64 21.42
CA ALA A 160 14.19 -6.34 22.49
C ALA A 160 14.52 -7.84 22.52
N THR A 161 14.63 -8.48 21.34
CA THR A 161 14.90 -9.92 21.25
C THR A 161 16.38 -10.30 21.38
N ARG A 162 17.30 -9.41 20.97
CA ARG A 162 18.74 -9.72 20.91
C ARG A 162 19.55 -9.04 22.00
N GLY A 163 19.03 -8.00 22.64
CA GLY A 163 19.71 -7.26 23.71
C GLY A 163 20.95 -6.49 23.25
N HIS A 164 21.01 -6.13 21.96
CA HIS A 164 22.08 -5.29 21.40
C HIS A 164 21.65 -4.62 20.10
N SER A 165 22.37 -3.58 19.66
CA SER A 165 22.15 -2.95 18.34
C SER A 165 22.50 -3.92 17.19
N PRO A 166 21.83 -3.81 16.01
CA PRO A 166 22.19 -4.55 14.81
C PRO A 166 23.64 -4.32 14.36
N LYS A 167 24.28 -5.35 13.79
CA LYS A 167 25.69 -5.31 13.36
C LYS A 167 25.86 -5.60 11.86
N LEU A 168 26.65 -4.78 11.17
CA LEU A 168 26.97 -4.97 9.74
C LEU A 168 27.62 -6.31 9.41
N ARG A 169 28.43 -6.87 10.32
CA ARG A 169 29.16 -8.13 10.12
C ARG A 169 28.39 -9.37 10.56
N SER A 170 27.10 -9.24 10.86
CA SER A 170 26.25 -10.39 11.20
C SER A 170 26.10 -11.35 10.02
N SER A 171 26.01 -12.65 10.30
CA SER A 171 25.63 -13.66 9.30
C SER A 171 24.18 -13.50 8.84
N ASN A 172 23.32 -12.86 9.65
CA ASN A 172 21.92 -12.62 9.31
C ASN A 172 21.74 -11.40 8.38
N ALA A 173 21.13 -11.63 7.22
CA ALA A 173 20.87 -10.58 6.23
C ALA A 173 19.94 -9.46 6.72
N SER A 174 18.91 -9.78 7.54
CA SER A 174 17.97 -8.78 8.06
C SER A 174 18.66 -7.86 9.07
N GLU A 175 19.51 -8.41 9.94
CA GLU A 175 20.33 -7.62 10.86
C GLU A 175 21.26 -6.66 10.11
N ARG A 176 21.94 -7.15 9.06
CA ARG A 176 22.77 -6.29 8.21
C ARG A 176 21.96 -5.20 7.50
N ALA A 177 20.70 -5.45 7.18
CA ALA A 177 19.82 -4.45 6.57
C ALA A 177 19.44 -3.36 7.58
N LEU A 178 19.10 -3.75 8.82
CA LEU A 178 18.82 -2.83 9.92
C LEU A 178 20.03 -1.98 10.30
N ASP A 179 21.23 -2.56 10.35
CA ASP A 179 22.46 -1.80 10.60
C ASP A 179 22.69 -0.72 9.53
N ARG A 180 22.53 -1.07 8.24
CA ARG A 180 22.67 -0.10 7.14
C ARG A 180 21.62 0.99 7.21
N TRP A 181 20.38 0.64 7.56
CA TRP A 181 19.33 1.63 7.77
C TRP A 181 19.68 2.57 8.94
N ALA A 182 20.09 2.02 10.08
CA ALA A 182 20.54 2.78 11.25
C ALA A 182 21.70 3.73 10.91
N ALA A 183 22.70 3.26 10.15
CA ALA A 183 23.81 4.09 9.69
C ALA A 183 23.34 5.26 8.81
N LYS A 184 22.40 5.02 7.87
CA LYS A 184 21.79 6.08 7.05
C LYS A 184 20.99 7.08 7.90
N THR A 185 20.25 6.60 8.89
CA THR A 185 19.49 7.44 9.82
C THR A 185 20.42 8.37 10.62
N ARG A 186 21.54 7.85 11.15
CA ARG A 186 22.55 8.67 11.83
C ARG A 186 23.21 9.69 10.90
N LEU A 187 23.48 9.31 9.65
CA LEU A 187 24.04 10.24 8.65
C LEU A 187 23.05 11.38 8.36
N ALA A 188 21.77 11.08 8.17
CA ALA A 188 20.73 12.09 7.94
C ALA A 188 20.57 13.04 9.14
N TYR A 189 20.66 12.51 10.37
CA TYR A 189 20.65 13.33 11.58
C TYR A 189 21.85 14.29 11.64
N ARG A 190 23.07 13.80 11.42
CA ARG A 190 24.28 14.64 11.41
C ARG A 190 24.27 15.70 10.30
N ALA A 191 23.59 15.42 9.19
CA ALA A 191 23.38 16.36 8.10
C ALA A 191 22.25 17.37 8.35
N GLY A 192 21.53 17.28 9.49
CA GLY A 192 20.37 18.14 9.78
C GLY A 192 19.14 17.88 8.90
N ALA A 193 19.11 16.73 8.20
CA ALA A 193 18.05 16.39 7.24
C ALA A 193 16.95 15.50 7.83
N LEU A 194 17.04 15.14 9.10
CA LEU A 194 16.07 14.28 9.78
C LEU A 194 15.00 15.14 10.49
N ALA A 195 13.73 14.88 10.19
CA ALA A 195 12.61 15.60 10.80
C ALA A 195 12.57 15.40 12.33
N PRO A 196 12.11 16.41 13.11
CA PRO A 196 12.03 16.31 14.58
C PRO A 196 11.29 15.08 15.09
N ASP A 197 10.14 14.74 14.50
CA ASP A 197 9.36 13.55 14.91
C ASP A 197 10.13 12.24 14.73
N ARG A 198 10.95 12.16 13.68
CA ARG A 198 11.83 11.02 13.43
C ARG A 198 12.95 10.94 14.45
N ILE A 199 13.50 12.08 14.87
CA ILE A 199 14.50 12.14 15.94
C ILE A 199 13.89 11.64 17.25
N ASN A 200 12.69 12.13 17.61
CA ASN A 200 11.97 11.71 18.80
C ASN A 200 11.66 10.21 18.80
N THR A 201 11.22 9.67 17.67
CA THR A 201 10.97 8.23 17.51
C THR A 201 12.24 7.42 17.80
N MET A 202 13.39 7.83 17.24
CA MET A 202 14.65 7.10 17.43
C MET A 202 15.22 7.24 18.84
N ASN A 203 15.01 8.38 19.51
CA ASN A 203 15.43 8.59 20.90
C ASN A 203 14.73 7.63 21.88
N GLY A 204 13.54 7.13 21.54
CA GLY A 204 12.81 6.15 22.34
C GLY A 204 13.21 4.69 22.10
N LEU A 205 14.16 4.41 21.19
CA LEU A 205 14.57 3.04 20.90
C LEU A 205 15.70 2.58 21.81
N ASP A 206 15.56 1.38 22.35
CA ASP A 206 16.62 0.73 23.12
C ASP A 206 17.87 0.50 22.27
N PHE A 207 19.04 0.58 22.90
CA PHE A 207 20.35 0.43 22.22
C PHE A 207 20.56 1.39 21.04
N TRP A 208 19.78 2.47 20.94
CA TRP A 208 19.99 3.53 19.96
C TRP A 208 20.94 4.61 20.51
N THR A 209 21.93 4.98 19.69
CA THR A 209 22.74 6.18 19.94
C THR A 209 23.01 6.90 18.62
N TRP A 210 23.05 8.23 18.66
CA TRP A 210 23.45 9.05 17.51
C TRP A 210 24.96 9.05 17.27
N GLY A 211 25.75 8.54 18.23
CA GLY A 211 27.20 8.73 18.30
C GLY A 211 27.57 10.16 18.68
N ALA A 212 28.77 10.38 19.22
CA ALA A 212 29.25 11.73 19.51
C ALA A 212 29.22 12.59 18.23
N PRO A 213 28.80 13.87 18.30
CA PRO A 213 29.06 14.81 17.23
C PRO A 213 30.57 14.81 16.99
N THR A 214 31.02 14.49 15.78
CA THR A 214 32.41 14.73 15.43
C THR A 214 32.65 16.23 15.58
N SER A 215 33.34 16.64 16.64
CA SER A 215 33.89 17.99 16.72
C SER A 215 34.81 18.13 15.51
N ARG A 216 34.44 18.96 14.53
CA ARG A 216 35.42 19.45 13.57
C ARG A 216 36.44 20.26 14.38
N ARG A 217 37.66 19.72 14.50
CA ARG A 217 38.85 20.52 14.78
C ARG A 217 39.31 21.17 13.48
#